data_AF-D2PUU6-F1
#
_entry.id   AF-D2PUU6-F1
#
_cell.length_a   1.000
_cell.length_b   1.000
_cell.length_c   1.000
_cell.angle_alpha   90.00
_cell.angle_beta   90.00
_cell.angle_gamma   90.00
#
_symmetry.space_group_name_H-M   'P 1'
#
loop_
_entity.id
_entity.type
_entity.pdbx_description
1 polymer ?
#
loop_
_entity_poly.entity_id
_entity_poly.type
_entity_poly.pdbx_seq_one_letter_code
_entity_poly.pdbx_strand_id
1 'polypeptide(L)'
;MAIAGRWRIVELDQFDDDALHLVEPAYIEFADDRTGEFVVVAVQGSLDCRATEIQGRPGVEFSWDGYDELDPTSGRGWAVLLDDLTLEGVIYIHRGDEASFRAVPLIPEEIPDTAH
;
A
#
# COMPACT_ATOMS: atom_id res chain seq x y z
N MET A 1 -1.72 -12.96 8.30
CA MET A 1 -2.56 -11.84 8.80
C MET A 1 -3.92 -11.90 8.10
N ALA A 2 -5.02 -11.39 8.68
CA ALA A 2 -6.35 -11.49 8.04
C ALA A 2 -6.44 -10.75 6.69
N ILE A 3 -5.58 -9.74 6.49
CA ILE A 3 -5.49 -8.93 5.28
C ILE A 3 -4.30 -9.32 4.38
N ALA A 4 -3.67 -10.47 4.65
CA ALA A 4 -2.49 -10.88 3.91
C ALA A 4 -2.79 -11.07 2.41
N GLY A 5 -1.85 -10.68 1.57
CA GLY A 5 -1.98 -10.67 0.12
C GLY A 5 -1.57 -9.34 -0.50
N ARG A 6 -1.63 -9.29 -1.83
CA ARG A 6 -1.33 -8.10 -2.63
C ARG A 6 -2.62 -7.38 -3.01
N TRP A 7 -2.60 -6.07 -2.90
CA TRP A 7 -3.75 -5.20 -3.08
C TRP A 7 -3.39 -4.11 -4.08
N ARG A 8 -4.20 -3.96 -5.13
CA ARG A 8 -4.07 -2.88 -6.11
C ARG A 8 -4.69 -1.63 -5.53
N ILE A 9 -3.92 -0.55 -5.46
CA ILE A 9 -4.43 0.76 -5.06
C ILE A 9 -5.18 1.35 -6.26
N VAL A 10 -6.46 1.64 -6.06
CA VAL A 10 -7.39 2.12 -7.09
C VAL A 10 -7.81 3.56 -6.87
N GLU A 11 -7.65 4.07 -5.65
CA GLU A 11 -7.89 5.47 -5.31
C GLU A 11 -6.74 5.92 -4.39
N LEU A 12 -6.22 7.12 -4.62
CA LEU A 12 -5.23 7.79 -3.78
C LEU A 12 -5.62 9.26 -3.68
N ASP A 13 -5.73 9.78 -2.45
CA ASP A 13 -6.08 11.18 -2.24
C ASP A 13 -5.04 12.09 -2.92
N GLN A 14 -5.52 13.20 -3.50
CA GLN A 14 -4.71 14.20 -4.24
C GLN A 14 -4.17 13.76 -5.62
N PHE A 15 -4.47 12.56 -6.11
CA PHE A 15 -4.00 12.07 -7.42
C PHE A 15 -5.16 11.56 -8.29
N ASP A 16 -5.24 12.06 -9.53
CA ASP A 16 -6.15 11.53 -10.56
C ASP A 16 -5.63 10.17 -11.08
N ASP A 17 -6.51 9.35 -11.68
CA ASP A 17 -6.20 7.99 -12.19
C ASP A 17 -4.93 7.91 -13.05
N ASP A 18 -4.62 8.96 -13.82
CA ASP A 18 -3.44 9.04 -14.68
C ASP A 18 -2.11 9.03 -13.89
N ALA A 19 -2.11 9.51 -12.64
CA ALA A 19 -0.92 9.50 -11.78
C ALA A 19 -0.68 8.13 -11.11
N LEU A 20 -1.73 7.34 -10.90
CA LEU A 20 -1.63 5.98 -10.32
C LEU A 20 -1.03 4.95 -11.30
N HIS A 21 -0.91 5.33 -12.58
CA HIS A 21 -0.36 4.51 -13.65
C HIS A 21 0.93 5.06 -14.26
N LEU A 22 1.52 6.10 -13.67
CA LEU A 22 2.63 6.84 -14.29
C LEU A 22 3.92 6.02 -14.44
N VAL A 23 4.15 5.03 -13.58
CA VAL A 23 5.35 4.17 -13.60
C VAL A 23 4.98 2.69 -13.57
N GLU A 24 4.22 2.27 -12.56
CA GLU A 24 3.66 0.93 -12.42
C GLU A 24 2.30 1.02 -11.73
N PRO A 25 1.40 0.01 -11.86
CA PRO A 25 0.16 0.00 -11.11
C PRO A 25 0.44 0.03 -9.60
N ALA A 26 -0.04 1.07 -8.93
CA ALA A 26 0.15 1.23 -7.49
C ALA A 26 -0.38 0.00 -6.72
N TYR A 27 0.39 -0.50 -5.76
CA TYR A 27 0.01 -1.64 -4.94
C TYR A 27 0.62 -1.59 -3.55
N ILE A 28 0.02 -2.36 -2.65
CA ILE A 28 0.55 -2.67 -1.33
C ILE A 28 0.38 -4.16 -1.04
N GLU A 29 1.42 -4.79 -0.53
CA GLU A 29 1.44 -6.19 -0.12
C GLU A 29 1.66 -6.33 1.38
N PHE A 30 0.84 -7.17 2.01
CA PHE A 30 1.02 -7.59 3.40
C PHE A 30 1.35 -9.08 3.43
N ALA A 31 2.59 -9.43 3.78
CA ALA A 31 3.01 -10.81 3.90
C ALA A 31 2.61 -11.41 5.26
N ASP A 32 2.51 -12.74 5.33
CA ASP A 32 2.12 -13.44 6.56
C ASP A 32 3.19 -13.38 7.67
N ASP A 33 4.44 -13.07 7.32
CA ASP A 33 5.58 -13.02 8.23
C ASP A 33 5.80 -11.64 8.89
N ARG A 34 4.80 -10.74 8.77
CA ARG A 34 4.81 -9.34 9.23
C ARG A 34 5.69 -8.41 8.40
N THR A 35 6.13 -8.85 7.22
CA THR A 35 6.76 -7.96 6.25
C THR A 35 5.75 -7.54 5.18
N GLY A 36 6.21 -6.77 4.20
CA GLY A 36 5.43 -6.35 3.06
C GLY A 36 6.20 -5.34 2.24
N GLU A 37 5.58 -4.89 1.16
CA GLU A 37 6.14 -3.84 0.31
C GLU A 37 5.02 -3.05 -0.34
N PHE A 38 5.33 -1.86 -0.84
CA PHE A 38 4.40 -1.08 -1.63
C PHE A 38 5.13 -0.30 -2.71
N VAL A 39 4.38 0.03 -3.76
CA VAL A 39 4.76 0.98 -4.80
C VAL A 39 3.58 1.91 -5.00
N VAL A 40 3.79 3.22 -4.83
CA VAL A 40 2.79 4.26 -5.08
C VAL A 40 3.48 5.43 -5.77
N VAL A 41 3.08 5.74 -7.01
CA VAL A 41 3.70 6.79 -7.84
C VAL A 41 5.22 6.55 -7.95
N ALA A 42 6.06 7.39 -7.35
CA ALA A 42 7.52 7.27 -7.36
C ALA A 42 8.10 6.73 -6.04
N VAL A 43 7.24 6.41 -5.07
CA VAL A 43 7.63 5.93 -3.74
C VAL A 43 7.56 4.41 -3.70
N GLN A 44 8.64 3.79 -3.25
CA GLN A 44 8.72 2.36 -2.99
C GLN A 44 9.24 2.14 -1.58
N GLY A 45 8.70 1.15 -0.87
CA GLY A 45 9.15 0.86 0.50
C GLY A 45 8.83 -0.53 0.99
N SER A 46 9.67 -1.01 1.91
CA SER A 46 9.46 -2.24 2.66
C SER A 46 8.72 -1.95 3.97
N LEU A 47 7.84 -2.85 4.38
CA LEU A 47 6.95 -2.69 5.53
C LEU A 47 7.39 -3.56 6.72
N ASP A 48 7.34 -2.99 7.92
CA ASP A 48 7.26 -3.72 9.20
C ASP A 48 5.82 -3.62 9.72
N CYS A 49 5.11 -4.73 9.66
CA CYS A 49 3.66 -4.80 9.88
C CYS A 49 3.30 -5.33 11.26
N ARG A 50 2.24 -4.79 11.87
CA ARG A 50 1.58 -5.34 13.05
C ARG A 50 0.09 -5.47 12.79
N ALA A 51 -0.40 -6.72 12.83
CA ALA A 51 -1.83 -6.98 12.81
C ALA A 51 -2.51 -6.32 14.02
N THR A 52 -3.63 -5.68 13.78
CA THR A 52 -4.42 -4.99 14.80
C THR A 52 -5.91 -5.07 14.45
N GLU A 53 -6.75 -4.48 15.28
CA GLU A 53 -8.15 -4.19 14.97
C GLU A 53 -8.35 -2.69 14.88
N ILE A 54 -8.90 -2.22 13.76
CA ILE A 54 -9.24 -0.81 13.52
C ILE A 54 -10.75 -0.74 13.42
N GLN A 55 -11.39 -0.01 14.34
CA GLN A 55 -12.86 0.11 14.40
C GLN A 55 -13.59 -1.25 14.47
N GLY A 56 -12.99 -2.26 15.12
CA GLY A 56 -13.57 -3.61 15.24
C GLY A 56 -13.46 -4.46 13.97
N ARG A 57 -12.66 -4.02 12.99
CA ARG A 57 -12.36 -4.75 11.76
C ARG A 57 -10.89 -5.17 11.72
N PRO A 58 -10.55 -6.27 11.02
CA PRO A 58 -9.16 -6.66 10.84
C PRO A 58 -8.37 -5.55 10.14
N GLY A 59 -7.21 -5.20 10.69
CA GLY A 59 -6.35 -4.19 10.11
C GLY A 59 -4.87 -4.43 10.38
N VAL A 60 -4.06 -3.49 9.92
CA VAL A 60 -2.62 -3.44 10.10
C VAL A 60 -2.20 -2.02 10.41
N GLU A 61 -1.23 -1.88 11.31
CA GLU A 61 -0.38 -0.70 11.41
C GLU A 61 1.01 -1.09 10.93
N PHE A 62 1.69 -0.19 10.22
CA PHE A 62 3.03 -0.46 9.71
C PHE A 62 3.94 0.77 9.80
N SER A 63 5.23 0.51 9.98
CA SER A 63 6.29 1.47 9.62
C SER A 63 6.93 1.02 8.32
N TRP A 64 7.56 1.94 7.60
CA TRP A 64 8.21 1.61 6.35
C TRP A 64 9.44 2.47 6.09
N ASP A 65 10.37 1.94 5.33
CA ASP A 65 11.55 2.63 4.80
C ASP A 65 11.76 2.26 3.32
N GLY A 66 12.34 3.17 2.56
CA GLY A 66 12.50 3.01 1.13
C GLY A 66 12.98 4.29 0.45
N TYR A 67 12.48 4.55 -0.75
CA TYR A 67 12.93 5.65 -1.60
C TYR A 67 11.76 6.36 -2.29
N ASP A 68 11.85 7.67 -2.40
CA ASP A 68 11.10 8.49 -3.36
C ASP A 68 12.08 8.81 -4.49
N GLU A 69 11.90 8.16 -5.64
CA GLU A 69 12.89 8.10 -6.73
C GLU A 69 14.28 7.61 -6.23
N LEU A 70 15.19 8.53 -5.92
CA LEU A 70 16.56 8.25 -5.46
C LEU A 70 16.81 8.75 -4.03
N ASP A 71 15.84 9.43 -3.43
CA ASP A 71 15.96 10.02 -2.11
C ASP A 71 15.44 9.06 -1.04
N PRO A 72 16.27 8.66 -0.06
CA PRO A 72 15.83 7.82 1.04
C PRO A 72 14.70 8.47 1.81
N THR A 73 13.63 7.73 2.00
CA THR A 73 12.44 8.19 2.71
C THR A 73 11.89 7.08 3.60
N SER A 74 11.01 7.45 4.51
CA SER A 74 10.44 6.53 5.48
C SER A 74 9.13 7.09 6.00
N GLY A 75 8.38 6.26 6.70
CA GLY A 75 7.11 6.68 7.22
C GLY A 75 6.39 5.62 8.03
N ARG A 76 5.08 5.80 8.11
CA ARG A 76 4.16 4.85 8.75
C ARG A 76 2.84 4.81 8.00
N GLY A 77 1.96 3.91 8.40
CA GLY A 77 0.62 3.85 7.86
C GLY A 77 -0.24 2.83 8.55
N TRP A 78 -1.46 2.74 8.07
CA TRP A 78 -2.41 1.72 8.49
C TRP A 78 -3.32 1.34 7.33
N ALA A 79 -3.90 0.14 7.41
CA ALA A 79 -4.95 -0.30 6.51
C ALA A 79 -5.98 -1.15 7.27
N VAL A 80 -7.25 -1.07 6.87
CA VAL A 80 -8.36 -1.82 7.44
C VAL A 80 -9.15 -2.52 6.34
N LEU A 81 -9.56 -3.76 6.60
CA LEU A 81 -10.42 -4.51 5.70
C LEU A 81 -11.88 -4.13 5.90
N LEU A 82 -12.54 -3.70 4.82
CA LEU A 82 -13.95 -3.35 4.78
C LEU A 82 -14.83 -4.55 4.43
N ASP A 83 -16.14 -4.41 4.64
CA ASP A 83 -17.13 -5.48 4.44
C ASP A 83 -17.32 -5.84 2.95
N ASP A 84 -16.93 -4.94 2.03
CA ASP A 84 -16.95 -5.14 0.58
C ASP A 84 -15.68 -5.79 0.04
N LEU A 85 -14.81 -6.30 0.92
CA LEU A 85 -13.51 -6.91 0.60
C LEU A 85 -12.51 -5.93 -0.05
N THR A 86 -12.64 -4.63 0.23
CA THR A 86 -11.63 -3.62 -0.10
C THR A 86 -10.84 -3.21 1.13
N LEU A 87 -9.66 -2.61 0.91
CA LEU A 87 -8.90 -1.92 1.95
C LEU A 87 -9.12 -0.42 1.87
N GLU A 88 -9.18 0.20 3.04
CA GLU A 88 -8.99 1.64 3.22
C GLU A 88 -7.79 1.86 4.13
N GLY A 89 -6.99 2.90 3.88
CA GLY A 89 -5.82 3.17 4.69
C GLY A 89 -5.22 4.54 4.44
N VAL A 90 -4.14 4.82 5.17
CA VAL A 90 -3.34 6.04 5.00
C VAL A 90 -1.87 5.68 5.05
N ILE A 91 -1.10 6.27 4.13
CA ILE A 91 0.37 6.28 4.15
C ILE A 91 0.82 7.67 4.59
N TYR A 92 1.67 7.74 5.61
CA TYR A 92 2.30 8.97 6.10
C TYR A 92 3.77 8.96 5.74
N ILE A 93 4.24 10.02 5.08
CA ILE A 93 5.67 10.24 4.82
C ILE A 93 6.27 11.01 6.00
N HIS A 94 7.41 10.56 6.52
CA HIS A 94 8.08 11.22 7.64
C HIS A 94 8.47 12.65 7.25
N ARG A 95 7.86 13.64 7.91
CA ARG A 95 8.01 15.09 7.60
C ARG A 95 7.56 15.47 6.18
N GLY A 96 6.76 14.64 5.55
CA GLY A 96 6.12 14.92 4.27
C GLY A 96 4.61 14.89 4.41
N ASP A 97 3.96 14.61 3.29
CA ASP A 97 2.52 14.52 3.18
C ASP A 97 1.97 13.18 3.68
N GLU A 98 0.65 13.11 3.74
CA GLU A 98 -0.11 11.88 3.93
C GLU A 98 -1.01 11.64 2.73
N ALA A 99 -1.21 10.38 2.38
CA ALA A 99 -2.08 9.98 1.29
C ALA A 99 -3.04 8.88 1.77
N SER A 100 -4.34 9.19 1.75
CA SER A 100 -5.37 8.18 1.94
C SER A 100 -5.49 7.33 0.68
N PHE A 101 -5.75 6.04 0.83
CA PHE A 101 -5.89 5.14 -0.31
C PHE A 101 -7.05 4.17 -0.14
N ARG A 102 -7.58 3.71 -1.27
CA ARG A 102 -8.45 2.54 -1.36
C ARG A 102 -7.81 1.48 -2.25
N ALA A 103 -7.90 0.22 -1.84
CA ALA A 103 -7.32 -0.88 -2.60
C ALA A 103 -8.27 -2.08 -2.73
N VAL A 104 -8.15 -2.79 -3.85
CA VAL A 104 -8.88 -4.04 -4.14
C VAL A 104 -7.90 -5.21 -4.20
N PRO A 105 -8.33 -6.45 -3.97
CA PRO A 105 -7.46 -7.61 -4.09
C PRO A 105 -6.81 -7.67 -5.48
N LEU A 106 -5.48 -7.76 -5.54
CA LEU A 106 -4.77 -7.97 -6.79
C LEU A 106 -4.75 -9.47 -7.11
N ILE A 107 -5.50 -9.87 -8.13
CA ILE A 107 -5.54 -11.25 -8.60
C ILE A 107 -4.37 -11.46 -9.58
N PRO A 108 -3.55 -12.53 -9.45
CA PRO A 108 -2.32 -12.70 -10.23
C PRO A 108 -2.48 -12.75 -11.77
N GLU A 109 -3.69 -12.83 -12.33
CA GLU A 109 -3.91 -12.89 -13.78
C GLU A 109 -3.73 -11.55 -14.52
N GLU A 110 -3.49 -10.43 -13.82
CA GLU A 110 -3.35 -9.09 -14.43
C GLU A 110 -1.93 -8.49 -14.35
N ILE A 111 -0.89 -9.30 -14.13
CA ILE A 111 0.50 -8.82 -14.32
C ILE A 111 0.90 -9.19 -15.76
N PRO A 112 0.88 -8.25 -16.74
CA PRO A 112 1.62 -8.49 -17.97
C PRO A 112 3.08 -8.63 -17.57
N ASP A 113 3.67 -9.74 -18.01
CA ASP A 113 5.07 -10.11 -17.83
C ASP A 113 5.96 -8.95 -18.29
N THR A 114 6.34 -8.03 -17.40
CA THR A 114 7.35 -7.00 -17.72
C THR A 114 8.71 -7.66 -17.63
N ALA A 115 9.01 -8.45 -18.67
CA ALA A 115 10.37 -8.81 -19.01
C ALA A 115 11.07 -7.57 -19.56
N HIS A 116 12.03 -7.02 -18.81
CA HIS A 116 13.21 -6.33 -19.37
C HIS A 116 14.43 -6.56 -18.47
#